data_AF-A0A1Q6R8Z0-F1
#
_entry.id   AF-A0A1Q6R8Z0-F1
#
_cell.length_a   1.000
_cell.length_b   1.000
_cell.length_c   1.000
_cell.angle_alpha   90.00
_cell.angle_beta   90.00
_cell.angle_gamma   90.00
#
_symmetry.space_group_name_H-M   'P 1'
#
loop_
_entity.id
_entity.type
_entity.pdbx_description
1 polymer ?
#
loop_
_entity_poly.entity_id
_entity_poly.type
_entity_poly.pdbx_seq_one_letter_code
_entity_poly.pdbx_strand_id
1 'polypeptide(L)'
;MKRVWTLLLAACLLILAGCGGAENNKDQTSETDTLALLRQEIANSGSQCGVAFLGYMQGDDVLAWLSESGWTQTFPFLADMTEQQVVEQDGDEVYCIVSADSSAKVTVQSYDPLNDASPYGDILYESADGAPVCLRGNVSDIMANLAVTVAGDSGEVLYVPCLSLADGMLNAITEKGTIYNFTPGAVHQTPQVKELYSESFDYTDGVGNSGRYTYRVPQLLAETEGAAAINRTIDETYGTIVREAQESMAGGVSLSCMYITWETYQCGNVLSLIVSCGWGFDMNTHSVYLYDTATGEQMTTAQLLETLQVEPETFLAAVRQAAAERFDGKYAGIGGDTDELVAERRAWTLSDENINLDVMTYADAAGNLYVYLPIGSIAGAASYEEPLTLDLGAAG
;
A
#
# COMPACT_ATOMS: atom_id res chain seq x y z
N MET A 1 32.72 38.17 11.14
CA MET A 1 33.50 37.43 10.10
C MET A 1 32.64 36.25 9.68
N LYS A 2 31.88 36.36 8.58
CA LYS A 2 32.08 35.61 7.32
C LYS A 2 32.26 34.11 7.59
N ARG A 3 31.35 33.21 7.19
CA ARG A 3 31.10 32.87 5.78
C ARG A 3 29.71 32.23 5.55
N VAL A 4 29.04 32.77 4.54
CA VAL A 4 27.93 32.20 3.75
C VAL A 4 28.48 31.06 2.90
N TRP A 5 27.86 29.88 2.90
CA TRP A 5 28.06 28.84 1.87
C TRP A 5 26.71 28.37 1.32
N THR A 6 26.58 28.59 0.03
CA THR A 6 25.44 28.42 -0.86
C THR A 6 25.28 26.95 -1.24
N LEU A 7 24.07 26.40 -1.19
CA LEU A 7 23.70 25.12 -1.79
C LEU A 7 23.62 25.29 -3.32
N LEU A 8 24.44 24.53 -4.03
CA LEU A 8 24.45 24.40 -5.49
C LEU A 8 23.57 23.19 -5.85
N LEU A 9 22.38 23.43 -6.41
CA LEU A 9 21.64 22.42 -7.15
C LEU A 9 22.35 22.19 -8.50
N ALA A 10 22.77 20.96 -8.74
CA ALA A 10 23.27 20.53 -10.05
C ALA A 10 22.08 20.14 -10.93
N ALA A 11 21.76 20.97 -11.92
CA ALA A 11 20.86 20.62 -13.01
C ALA A 11 21.62 19.84 -14.09
N CYS A 12 21.27 18.58 -14.32
CA CYS A 12 21.73 17.81 -15.47
C CYS A 12 20.91 18.18 -16.71
N LEU A 13 21.41 19.13 -17.50
CA LEU A 13 20.96 19.39 -18.87
C LEU A 13 21.60 18.38 -19.83
N LEU A 14 20.79 17.47 -20.38
CA LEU A 14 21.17 16.71 -21.58
C LEU A 14 20.79 17.54 -22.82
N ILE A 15 21.82 18.04 -23.50
CA ILE A 15 21.73 18.74 -24.78
C ILE A 15 21.72 17.68 -25.90
N LEU A 16 20.63 17.62 -26.67
CA LEU A 16 20.64 17.06 -28.03
C LEU A 16 20.33 18.20 -29.01
N ALA A 17 21.38 18.69 -29.66
CA ALA A 17 21.29 19.63 -30.78
C ALA A 17 21.04 18.85 -32.08
N GLY A 18 20.05 19.29 -32.87
CA GLY A 18 19.72 18.70 -34.16
C GLY A 18 18.76 19.54 -35.01
N CYS A 19 19.19 20.76 -35.36
CA CYS A 19 18.86 21.58 -36.54
C CYS A 19 17.44 21.64 -37.13
N GLY A 20 16.83 22.84 -37.10
CA GLY A 20 16.06 23.35 -38.24
C GLY A 20 14.93 24.34 -37.92
N GLY A 21 15.11 25.62 -38.27
CA GLY A 21 14.02 26.55 -38.59
C GLY A 21 13.65 27.56 -37.50
N ALA A 22 14.12 28.79 -37.65
CA ALA A 22 13.70 29.95 -36.88
C ALA A 22 12.30 30.43 -37.32
N GLU A 23 11.42 30.74 -36.37
CA GLU A 23 10.65 32.01 -36.36
C GLU A 23 9.97 32.24 -35.00
N ASN A 24 10.27 33.41 -34.44
CA ASN A 24 9.71 34.09 -33.27
C ASN A 24 8.42 33.51 -32.66
N ASN A 25 8.51 33.05 -31.41
CA ASN A 25 7.44 33.37 -30.46
C ASN A 25 8.02 33.66 -29.07
N LYS A 26 7.51 34.74 -28.49
CA LYS A 26 7.90 35.27 -27.18
C LYS A 26 7.66 34.22 -26.10
N ASP A 27 8.66 34.00 -25.26
CA ASP A 27 8.53 33.89 -23.80
C ASP A 27 7.28 33.13 -23.31
N GLN A 28 7.28 31.80 -23.50
CA GLN A 28 6.43 30.85 -22.77
C GLN A 28 7.19 29.55 -22.61
N THR A 29 8.19 29.55 -21.73
CA THR A 29 8.53 28.33 -20.99
C THR A 29 7.51 28.25 -19.86
N SER A 30 6.36 27.63 -20.13
CA SER A 30 5.24 27.51 -19.19
C SER A 30 5.67 26.78 -17.93
N GLU A 31 5.33 27.33 -16.77
CA GLU A 31 5.14 26.53 -15.56
C GLU A 31 4.29 25.32 -15.95
N THR A 32 4.80 24.12 -15.67
CA THR A 32 4.12 22.86 -15.97
C THR A 32 2.72 22.89 -15.35
N ASP A 33 1.67 22.61 -16.12
CA ASP A 33 0.28 22.53 -15.64
C ASP A 33 0.20 21.51 -14.49
N THR A 34 0.23 22.02 -13.25
CA THR A 34 0.30 21.21 -12.01
C THR A 34 -0.94 20.35 -11.84
N LEU A 35 -2.09 20.78 -12.35
CA LEU A 35 -3.30 20.00 -12.38
C LEU A 35 -3.16 18.82 -13.35
N ALA A 36 -2.61 19.03 -14.54
CA ALA A 36 -2.37 17.95 -15.48
C ALA A 36 -1.40 16.89 -14.92
N LEU A 37 -0.36 17.30 -14.19
CA LEU A 37 0.53 16.37 -13.49
C LEU A 37 -0.19 15.58 -12.40
N LEU A 38 -1.00 16.23 -11.56
CA LEU A 38 -1.77 15.55 -10.53
C LEU A 38 -2.76 14.54 -11.13
N ARG A 39 -3.43 14.89 -12.22
CA ARG A 39 -4.31 13.97 -12.96
C ARG A 39 -3.56 12.73 -13.45
N GLN A 40 -2.36 12.93 -14.00
CA GLN A 40 -1.51 11.83 -14.43
C GLN A 40 -1.09 10.94 -13.25
N GLU A 41 -0.80 11.52 -12.09
CA GLU A 41 -0.46 10.79 -10.87
C GLU A 41 -1.63 9.93 -10.37
N ILE A 42 -2.84 10.51 -10.32
CA ILE A 42 -4.08 9.78 -9.99
C ILE A 42 -4.33 8.66 -11.00
N ALA A 43 -4.17 8.92 -12.30
CA ALA A 43 -4.34 7.89 -13.33
C ALA A 43 -3.30 6.76 -13.18
N ASN A 44 -2.06 7.10 -12.86
CA ASN A 44 -0.98 6.14 -12.66
C ASN A 44 -1.20 5.29 -11.40
N SER A 45 -1.96 5.76 -10.41
CA SER A 45 -2.35 4.96 -9.24
C SER A 45 -3.42 3.92 -9.56
N GLY A 46 -4.06 4.01 -10.74
CA GLY A 46 -5.24 3.23 -11.10
C GLY A 46 -6.55 3.79 -10.54
N SER A 47 -6.51 4.96 -9.89
CA SER A 47 -7.67 5.58 -9.25
C SER A 47 -8.47 6.43 -10.24
N GLN A 48 -9.78 6.51 -10.06
CA GLN A 48 -10.68 7.30 -10.94
C GLN A 48 -10.72 8.77 -10.52
N CYS A 49 -10.49 9.06 -9.23
CA CYS A 49 -10.32 10.41 -8.74
C CYS A 49 -9.29 10.47 -7.61
N GLY A 50 -8.68 11.64 -7.44
CA GLY A 50 -7.93 12.01 -6.28
C GLY A 50 -8.79 12.80 -5.30
N VAL A 51 -8.48 12.67 -4.02
CA VAL A 51 -9.09 13.42 -2.93
C VAL A 51 -8.02 13.95 -1.99
N ALA A 52 -8.13 15.20 -1.56
CA ALA A 52 -7.35 15.74 -0.46
C ALA A 52 -8.26 16.30 0.64
N PHE A 53 -7.94 16.00 1.89
CA PHE A 53 -8.49 16.71 3.05
C PHE A 53 -7.66 17.97 3.28
N LEU A 54 -8.28 19.14 3.16
CA LEU A 54 -7.63 20.43 3.27
C LEU A 54 -7.67 20.98 4.72
N GLY A 55 -8.42 20.33 5.60
CA GLY A 55 -8.52 20.71 7.01
C GLY A 55 -9.91 21.20 7.41
N TYR A 56 -9.96 21.77 8.61
CA TYR A 56 -11.18 22.36 9.17
C TYR A 56 -11.18 23.86 8.91
N MET A 57 -12.17 24.32 8.15
CA MET A 57 -12.38 25.72 7.87
C MET A 57 -13.19 26.39 8.99
N GLN A 58 -12.88 27.66 9.25
CA GLN A 58 -13.69 28.54 10.08
C GLN A 58 -14.16 29.70 9.21
N GLY A 59 -15.43 30.11 9.37
CA GLY A 59 -16.05 31.16 8.55
C GLY A 59 -16.98 30.62 7.47
N ASP A 60 -17.29 31.46 6.49
CA ASP A 60 -18.39 31.30 5.54
C ASP A 60 -17.97 31.50 4.07
N ASP A 61 -16.69 31.76 3.79
CA ASP A 61 -16.15 31.92 2.43
C ASP A 61 -15.00 30.94 2.17
N VAL A 62 -15.29 29.86 1.43
CA VAL A 62 -14.32 28.80 1.10
C VAL A 62 -13.21 29.33 0.20
N LEU A 63 -13.50 30.19 -0.77
CA LEU A 63 -12.50 30.67 -1.73
C LEU A 63 -11.50 31.62 -1.07
N ALA A 64 -11.99 32.50 -0.19
CA ALA A 64 -11.13 33.33 0.64
C ALA A 64 -10.26 32.48 1.55
N TRP A 65 -10.85 31.47 2.21
CA TRP A 65 -10.11 30.57 3.09
C TRP A 65 -9.01 29.79 2.34
N LEU A 66 -9.28 29.26 1.13
CA LEU A 66 -8.27 28.59 0.29
C LEU A 66 -7.10 29.52 -0.05
N SER A 67 -7.38 30.80 -0.29
CA SER A 67 -6.36 31.80 -0.62
C SER A 67 -5.47 32.14 0.59
N GLU A 68 -6.03 32.11 1.81
CA GLU A 68 -5.34 32.48 3.05
C GLU A 68 -4.65 31.31 3.78
N SER A 69 -5.12 30.09 3.56
CA SER A 69 -4.69 28.86 4.25
C SER A 69 -3.36 28.27 3.76
N GLY A 70 -2.82 28.77 2.65
CA GLY A 70 -1.62 28.22 2.00
C GLY A 70 -1.91 27.21 0.89
N TRP A 71 -3.16 26.77 0.75
CA TRP A 71 -3.55 25.72 -0.20
C TRP A 71 -3.34 26.12 -1.65
N THR A 72 -3.51 27.39 -1.99
CA THR A 72 -3.23 27.92 -3.34
C THR A 72 -1.74 27.92 -3.69
N GLN A 73 -0.82 27.82 -2.72
CA GLN A 73 0.60 27.61 -3.00
C GLN A 73 0.92 26.13 -3.19
N THR A 74 0.29 25.25 -2.42
CA THR A 74 0.46 23.79 -2.55
C THR A 74 -0.20 23.25 -3.82
N PHE A 75 -1.40 23.72 -4.14
CA PHE A 75 -2.19 23.35 -5.31
C PHE A 75 -2.57 24.62 -6.10
N PRO A 76 -1.71 25.08 -7.03
CA PRO A 76 -1.92 26.34 -7.75
C PRO A 76 -3.27 26.46 -8.46
N PHE A 77 -3.83 25.36 -8.95
CA PHE A 77 -5.14 25.34 -9.62
C PHE A 77 -6.30 25.77 -8.70
N LEU A 78 -6.13 25.74 -7.37
CA LEU A 78 -7.14 26.24 -6.44
C LEU A 78 -7.29 27.77 -6.49
N ALA A 79 -6.28 28.49 -6.97
CA ALA A 79 -6.35 29.95 -7.10
C ALA A 79 -7.34 30.40 -8.20
N ASP A 80 -7.58 29.53 -9.18
CA ASP A 80 -8.49 29.79 -10.31
C ASP A 80 -9.90 29.21 -10.06
N MET A 81 -10.16 28.68 -8.87
CA MET A 81 -11.44 28.06 -8.52
C MET A 81 -12.57 29.10 -8.44
N THR A 82 -13.74 28.74 -8.97
CA THR A 82 -14.94 29.59 -8.98
C THR A 82 -15.97 29.14 -7.94
N GLU A 83 -16.91 30.03 -7.60
CA GLU A 83 -18.04 29.71 -6.70
C GLU A 83 -18.85 28.50 -7.18
N GLN A 84 -18.89 28.25 -8.49
CA GLN A 84 -19.61 27.11 -9.09
C GLN A 84 -18.95 25.77 -8.77
N GLN A 85 -17.65 25.78 -8.45
CA GLN A 85 -16.85 24.60 -8.10
C GLN A 85 -16.75 24.40 -6.59
N VAL A 86 -17.52 25.15 -5.79
CA VAL A 86 -17.60 24.99 -4.35
C VAL A 86 -18.99 24.45 -4.00
N VAL A 87 -19.04 23.33 -3.29
CA VAL A 87 -20.29 22.74 -2.79
C VAL A 87 -20.26 22.76 -1.27
N GLU A 88 -21.27 23.35 -0.66
CA GLU A 88 -21.36 23.49 0.79
C GLU A 88 -22.58 22.75 1.36
N GLN A 89 -22.35 22.03 2.45
CA GLN A 89 -23.33 21.48 3.38
C GLN A 89 -22.89 21.82 4.81
N ASP A 90 -23.75 21.56 5.79
CA ASP A 90 -23.42 21.81 7.20
C ASP A 90 -22.15 21.03 7.61
N GLY A 91 -21.18 21.75 8.18
CA GLY A 91 -19.89 21.17 8.59
C GLY A 91 -18.71 22.05 8.26
N ASP A 92 -17.56 21.68 8.80
CA ASP A 92 -16.33 22.49 8.72
C ASP A 92 -15.20 21.76 8.00
N GLU A 93 -15.38 20.50 7.61
CA GLU A 93 -14.36 19.75 6.87
C GLU A 93 -14.34 20.18 5.41
N VAL A 94 -13.14 20.45 4.88
CA VAL A 94 -12.94 20.84 3.49
C VAL A 94 -12.17 19.77 2.73
N TYR A 95 -12.70 19.36 1.58
CA TYR A 95 -12.10 18.37 0.70
C TYR A 95 -11.94 18.92 -0.72
N CYS A 96 -10.86 18.55 -1.41
CA CYS A 96 -10.70 18.80 -2.84
C CYS A 96 -10.79 17.49 -3.62
N ILE A 97 -11.63 17.47 -4.65
CA ILE A 97 -11.79 16.33 -5.56
C ILE A 97 -11.22 16.69 -6.93
N VAL A 98 -10.37 15.82 -7.46
CA VAL A 98 -9.78 15.95 -8.79
C VAL A 98 -10.03 14.65 -9.55
N SER A 99 -10.68 14.70 -10.70
CA SER A 99 -10.86 13.50 -11.54
C SER A 99 -9.54 13.08 -12.21
N ALA A 100 -9.31 11.80 -12.44
CA ALA A 100 -8.18 11.35 -13.27
C ALA A 100 -8.34 11.84 -14.72
N ASP A 101 -9.53 11.66 -15.28
CA ASP A 101 -9.84 12.04 -16.65
C ASP A 101 -10.31 13.51 -16.73
N SER A 102 -9.68 14.31 -17.58
CA SER A 102 -10.06 15.72 -17.82
C SER A 102 -11.41 15.92 -18.51
N SER A 103 -12.10 14.82 -18.85
CA SER A 103 -13.45 14.83 -19.40
C SER A 103 -14.45 14.06 -18.53
N ALA A 104 -14.06 13.69 -17.30
CA ALA A 104 -14.92 12.95 -16.39
C ALA A 104 -16.17 13.76 -16.05
N LYS A 105 -17.29 13.06 -15.92
CA LYS A 105 -18.48 13.58 -15.27
C LYS A 105 -18.29 13.52 -13.76
N VAL A 106 -18.44 14.65 -13.08
CA VAL A 106 -18.40 14.74 -11.62
C VAL A 106 -19.78 15.12 -11.12
N THR A 107 -20.33 14.34 -10.20
CA THR A 107 -21.63 14.61 -9.57
C THR A 107 -21.46 14.61 -8.06
N VAL A 108 -21.93 15.65 -7.39
CA VAL A 108 -21.98 15.73 -5.92
C VAL A 108 -23.43 15.73 -5.48
N GLN A 109 -23.76 14.89 -4.53
CA GLN A 109 -25.10 14.75 -3.97
C GLN A 109 -25.08 14.95 -2.45
N SER A 110 -26.22 15.37 -1.89
CA SER A 110 -26.40 15.24 -0.45
C SER A 110 -26.47 13.75 -0.06
N TYR A 111 -25.96 13.45 1.12
CA TYR A 111 -25.89 12.10 1.65
C TYR A 111 -26.42 12.06 3.08
N ASP A 112 -27.20 11.04 3.41
CA ASP A 112 -27.71 10.79 4.76
C ASP A 112 -27.31 9.38 5.23
N PRO A 113 -26.28 9.26 6.09
CA PRO A 113 -25.80 7.97 6.58
C PRO A 113 -26.80 7.25 7.48
N LEU A 114 -27.90 7.93 7.89
CA LEU A 114 -28.94 7.34 8.74
C LEU A 114 -30.13 6.80 7.93
N ASN A 115 -30.12 6.97 6.61
CA ASN A 115 -31.20 6.53 5.73
C ASN A 115 -30.77 5.34 4.85
N ASP A 116 -30.72 4.15 5.46
CA ASP A 116 -30.30 2.90 4.79
C ASP A 116 -31.05 2.58 3.49
N ALA A 117 -32.30 3.05 3.33
CA ALA A 117 -33.13 2.73 2.16
C ALA A 117 -32.83 3.62 0.95
N SER A 118 -32.40 4.86 1.18
CA SER A 118 -32.11 5.83 0.13
C SER A 118 -31.18 6.92 0.67
N PRO A 119 -29.90 6.60 0.89
CA PRO A 119 -28.97 7.51 1.54
C PRO A 119 -28.56 8.68 0.63
N TYR A 120 -28.76 8.56 -0.69
CA TYR A 120 -28.42 9.59 -1.68
C TYR A 120 -29.61 10.52 -1.96
N GLY A 121 -29.38 11.83 -1.84
CA GLY A 121 -30.37 12.89 -2.02
C GLY A 121 -30.17 13.75 -3.27
N ASP A 122 -30.41 15.05 -3.11
CA ASP A 122 -30.38 16.05 -4.18
C ASP A 122 -28.99 16.17 -4.82
N ILE A 123 -28.96 16.38 -6.13
CA ILE A 123 -27.73 16.74 -6.85
C ILE A 123 -27.41 18.20 -6.57
N LEU A 124 -26.27 18.44 -5.94
CA LEU A 124 -25.79 19.76 -5.53
C LEU A 124 -24.84 20.36 -6.57
N TYR A 125 -24.12 19.49 -7.29
CA TYR A 125 -23.20 19.88 -8.35
C TYR A 125 -23.11 18.81 -9.42
N GLU A 126 -22.98 19.24 -10.67
CA GLU A 126 -22.75 18.35 -11.81
C GLU A 126 -21.85 19.06 -12.84
N SER A 127 -20.78 18.39 -13.27
CA SER A 127 -19.94 18.84 -14.37
C SER A 127 -19.62 17.70 -15.33
N ALA A 128 -19.19 18.05 -16.54
CA ALA A 128 -18.83 17.11 -17.61
C ALA A 128 -17.46 17.41 -18.24
N ASP A 129 -16.65 18.19 -17.54
CA ASP A 129 -15.33 18.69 -17.95
C ASP A 129 -14.23 18.31 -16.97
N GLY A 130 -14.54 17.37 -16.06
CA GLY A 130 -13.63 16.91 -15.02
C GLY A 130 -13.12 17.99 -14.07
N ALA A 131 -13.62 19.24 -14.10
CA ALA A 131 -13.06 20.35 -13.35
C ALA A 131 -12.95 20.01 -11.84
N PRO A 132 -11.85 20.39 -11.15
CA PRO A 132 -11.74 20.20 -9.71
C PRO A 132 -12.91 20.83 -8.97
N VAL A 133 -13.38 20.17 -7.92
CA VAL A 133 -14.46 20.65 -7.05
C VAL A 133 -13.98 20.64 -5.60
N CYS A 134 -14.30 21.69 -4.86
CA CYS A 134 -14.07 21.80 -3.43
C CYS A 134 -15.38 21.58 -2.68
N LEU A 135 -15.33 20.75 -1.64
CA LEU A 135 -16.47 20.36 -0.85
C LEU A 135 -16.25 20.85 0.56
N ARG A 136 -17.26 21.52 1.12
CA ARG A 136 -17.35 21.79 2.56
C ARG A 136 -18.55 21.03 3.12
N GLY A 137 -18.33 20.27 4.17
CA GLY A 137 -19.40 19.53 4.81
C GLY A 137 -18.93 18.77 6.04
N ASN A 138 -19.67 17.70 6.32
CA ASN A 138 -19.51 16.80 7.47
C ASN A 138 -19.67 17.52 8.82
N VAL A 139 -20.85 17.33 9.43
CA VAL A 139 -21.19 17.92 10.74
C VAL A 139 -20.33 17.32 11.86
N SER A 140 -19.84 16.09 11.69
CA SER A 140 -18.89 15.44 12.58
C SER A 140 -18.12 14.33 11.85
N ASP A 141 -17.05 13.86 12.49
CA ASP A 141 -16.19 12.75 12.01
C ASP A 141 -16.95 11.44 11.70
N ILE A 142 -18.22 11.31 12.11
CA ILE A 142 -19.07 10.14 11.87
C ILE A 142 -20.32 10.42 11.03
N MET A 143 -20.56 11.67 10.67
CA MET A 143 -21.77 12.13 9.96
C MET A 143 -21.38 12.79 8.65
N ALA A 144 -20.88 12.00 7.71
CA ALA A 144 -20.67 12.46 6.34
C ALA A 144 -22.01 12.88 5.73
N ASN A 145 -22.05 13.99 4.98
CA ASN A 145 -23.30 14.50 4.39
C ASN A 145 -23.21 14.83 2.89
N LEU A 146 -22.11 14.41 2.27
CA LEU A 146 -21.86 14.54 0.84
C LEU A 146 -21.45 13.19 0.25
N ALA A 147 -21.88 12.92 -0.98
CA ALA A 147 -21.41 11.81 -1.79
C ALA A 147 -20.96 12.32 -3.16
N VAL A 148 -19.90 11.75 -3.69
CA VAL A 148 -19.26 12.16 -4.93
C VAL A 148 -19.19 10.97 -5.88
N THR A 149 -19.72 11.14 -7.09
CA THR A 149 -19.52 10.21 -8.20
C THR A 149 -18.61 10.84 -9.24
N VAL A 150 -17.55 10.15 -9.62
CA VAL A 150 -16.70 10.53 -10.74
C VAL A 150 -16.72 9.41 -11.77
N ALA A 151 -17.20 9.70 -12.98
CA ALA A 151 -17.32 8.75 -14.08
C ALA A 151 -16.53 9.26 -15.30
N GLY A 152 -15.50 8.51 -15.70
CA GLY A 152 -14.65 8.80 -16.84
C GLY A 152 -14.33 7.56 -17.67
N ASP A 153 -13.35 7.69 -18.56
CA ASP A 153 -12.86 6.59 -19.41
C ASP A 153 -12.18 5.50 -18.58
N SER A 154 -11.60 5.88 -17.44
CA SER A 154 -10.96 5.01 -16.45
C SER A 154 -11.93 4.24 -15.54
N GLY A 155 -13.23 4.44 -15.71
CA GLY A 155 -14.29 3.81 -14.92
C GLY A 155 -15.06 4.80 -14.06
N GLU A 156 -15.73 4.29 -13.03
CA GLU A 156 -16.55 5.09 -12.12
C GLU A 156 -16.18 4.80 -10.67
N VAL A 157 -16.09 5.86 -9.87
CA VAL A 157 -15.94 5.80 -8.42
C VAL A 157 -17.09 6.51 -7.73
N LEU A 158 -17.59 5.91 -6.66
CA LEU A 158 -18.57 6.48 -5.73
C LEU A 158 -17.91 6.57 -4.35
N TYR A 159 -17.76 7.79 -3.86
CA TYR A 159 -17.01 8.10 -2.66
C TYR A 159 -17.79 9.01 -1.72
N VAL A 160 -17.75 8.70 -0.43
CA VAL A 160 -18.32 9.52 0.65
C VAL A 160 -17.14 10.12 1.43
N PRO A 161 -16.83 11.40 1.26
CA PRO A 161 -15.71 12.04 1.96
C PRO A 161 -15.90 11.96 3.47
N CYS A 162 -14.93 11.38 4.17
CA CYS A 162 -14.83 11.41 5.62
C CYS A 162 -13.40 11.06 6.08
N LEU A 163 -13.11 11.39 7.33
CA LEU A 163 -11.91 10.94 8.01
C LEU A 163 -12.17 9.61 8.71
N SER A 164 -11.14 8.77 8.75
CA SER A 164 -11.12 7.55 9.54
C SER A 164 -11.01 7.92 11.02
N LEU A 165 -11.89 7.35 11.85
CA LEU A 165 -11.81 7.51 13.31
C LEU A 165 -10.58 6.83 13.92
N ALA A 166 -9.89 5.95 13.19
CA ALA A 166 -8.76 5.21 13.70
C ALA A 166 -7.50 6.09 13.79
N ASP A 167 -7.27 6.90 12.76
CA ASP A 167 -6.01 7.63 12.54
C ASP A 167 -6.21 9.10 12.13
N GLY A 168 -7.46 9.55 11.94
CA GLY A 168 -7.78 10.91 11.49
C GLY A 168 -7.38 11.18 10.04
N MET A 169 -7.01 10.15 9.28
CA MET A 169 -6.63 10.27 7.88
C MET A 169 -7.86 10.14 6.98
N LEU A 170 -7.72 10.54 5.72
CA LEU A 170 -8.78 10.36 4.73
C LEU A 170 -9.19 8.88 4.64
N ASN A 171 -10.46 8.58 4.87
CA ASN A 171 -10.99 7.24 4.67
C ASN A 171 -11.05 6.97 3.15
N ALA A 172 -10.28 6.01 2.67
CA ALA A 172 -10.21 5.68 1.24
C ALA A 172 -11.15 4.54 0.81
N ILE A 173 -12.00 4.05 1.71
CA ILE A 173 -12.97 3.01 1.40
C ILE A 173 -14.06 3.61 0.48
N THR A 174 -14.33 2.93 -0.63
CA THR A 174 -15.38 3.29 -1.59
C THR A 174 -16.33 2.11 -1.76
N GLU A 175 -17.60 2.40 -2.07
CA GLU A 175 -18.55 1.35 -2.48
C GLU A 175 -18.23 0.83 -3.89
N LYS A 176 -17.63 1.69 -4.72
CA LYS A 176 -17.28 1.42 -6.11
C LYS A 176 -16.07 2.26 -6.51
N GLY A 177 -15.15 1.66 -7.26
CA GLY A 177 -13.97 2.34 -7.79
C GLY A 177 -12.85 2.46 -6.75
N THR A 178 -11.92 3.38 -6.99
CA THR A 178 -10.78 3.65 -6.12
C THR A 178 -10.46 5.15 -6.15
N ILE A 179 -10.05 5.69 -5.00
CA ILE A 179 -9.57 7.07 -4.90
C ILE A 179 -8.05 7.12 -4.69
N TYR A 180 -7.44 8.26 -4.98
CA TYR A 180 -6.05 8.56 -4.66
C TYR A 180 -5.99 9.67 -3.60
N ASN A 181 -5.50 9.39 -2.40
CA ASN A 181 -5.37 10.42 -1.37
C ASN A 181 -4.17 11.30 -1.68
N PHE A 182 -4.37 12.54 -2.15
CA PHE A 182 -3.29 13.49 -2.46
C PHE A 182 -3.09 14.58 -1.38
N THR A 183 -3.65 14.39 -0.17
CA THR A 183 -3.40 15.29 0.97
C THR A 183 -1.89 15.36 1.23
N PRO A 184 -1.27 16.54 1.41
CA PRO A 184 0.16 16.61 1.73
C PRO A 184 0.46 15.86 3.02
N GLY A 185 1.46 14.99 2.98
CA GLY A 185 1.78 14.10 4.10
C GLY A 185 0.88 12.86 4.18
N ALA A 186 -0.09 12.68 3.29
CA ALA A 186 -0.72 11.38 3.09
C ALA A 186 0.32 10.38 2.58
N VAL A 187 0.26 9.17 3.12
CA VAL A 187 1.00 8.04 2.58
C VAL A 187 0.27 7.61 1.30
N HIS A 188 0.80 8.00 0.15
CA HIS A 188 0.22 7.69 -1.16
C HIS A 188 0.41 6.19 -1.47
N GLN A 189 -0.63 5.39 -1.24
CA GLN A 189 -0.66 3.98 -1.64
C GLN A 189 -1.25 3.84 -3.06
N THR A 190 -0.49 4.25 -4.08
CA THR A 190 -0.41 3.35 -5.25
C THR A 190 0.34 2.12 -4.76
N PRO A 191 -0.03 0.88 -5.11
CA PRO A 191 0.85 -0.25 -4.83
C PRO A 191 2.22 0.11 -5.39
N GLN A 192 3.21 0.32 -4.53
CA GLN A 192 4.61 0.56 -4.91
C GLN A 192 5.23 -0.70 -5.54
N VAL A 193 4.39 -1.62 -6.00
CA VAL A 193 4.69 -2.98 -6.38
C VAL A 193 3.94 -3.27 -7.68
N LYS A 194 4.68 -3.65 -8.72
CA LYS A 194 4.12 -4.28 -9.93
C LYS A 194 4.49 -5.76 -9.94
N GLU A 195 4.01 -6.49 -10.94
CA GLU A 195 4.37 -7.90 -11.14
C GLU A 195 5.41 -8.04 -12.27
N LEU A 196 6.59 -8.60 -11.97
CA LEU A 196 7.61 -9.01 -12.95
C LEU A 196 7.12 -10.16 -13.83
N TYR A 197 6.35 -11.07 -13.22
CA TYR A 197 5.70 -12.18 -13.87
C TYR A 197 4.31 -12.34 -13.28
N SER A 198 3.30 -12.54 -14.13
CA SER A 198 1.90 -12.66 -13.73
C SER A 198 1.17 -13.59 -14.67
N GLU A 199 1.10 -14.86 -14.31
CA GLU A 199 0.37 -15.85 -15.09
C GLU A 199 -0.41 -16.82 -14.19
N SER A 200 -1.53 -17.28 -14.71
CA SER A 200 -2.29 -18.40 -14.15
C SER A 200 -2.58 -19.36 -15.27
N PHE A 201 -2.18 -20.63 -15.10
CA PHE A 201 -2.23 -21.62 -16.16
C PHE A 201 -2.56 -23.00 -15.61
N ASP A 202 -3.19 -23.83 -16.45
CA ASP A 202 -3.38 -25.24 -16.18
C ASP A 202 -2.27 -26.02 -16.90
N TYR A 203 -1.69 -27.01 -16.22
CA TYR A 203 -0.63 -27.83 -16.79
C TYR A 203 -0.83 -29.30 -16.45
N THR A 204 -0.57 -30.16 -17.44
CA THR A 204 -0.56 -31.62 -17.32
C THR A 204 0.80 -32.13 -17.73
N ASP A 205 1.49 -32.86 -16.84
CA ASP A 205 2.80 -33.43 -17.13
C ASP A 205 2.74 -34.70 -18.01
N GLY A 206 3.91 -35.23 -18.38
CA GLY A 206 4.03 -36.39 -19.27
C GLY A 206 3.53 -37.72 -18.66
N VAL A 207 3.24 -37.77 -17.36
CA VAL A 207 2.69 -38.96 -16.69
C VAL A 207 1.22 -38.79 -16.29
N GLY A 208 0.62 -37.65 -16.61
CA GLY A 208 -0.81 -37.36 -16.46
C GLY A 208 -1.20 -36.62 -15.18
N ASN A 209 -0.25 -36.15 -14.37
CA ASN A 209 -0.61 -35.29 -13.24
C ASN A 209 -1.02 -33.93 -13.77
N SER A 210 -2.15 -33.41 -13.28
CA SER A 210 -2.70 -32.13 -13.72
C SER A 210 -2.93 -31.22 -12.53
N GLY A 211 -2.67 -29.93 -12.70
CA GLY A 211 -2.86 -28.92 -11.66
C GLY A 211 -3.07 -27.52 -12.25
N ARG A 212 -3.59 -26.63 -11.42
CA ARG A 212 -3.70 -25.20 -11.71
C ARG A 212 -2.58 -24.47 -10.96
N TYR A 213 -1.84 -23.64 -11.68
CA TYR A 213 -0.68 -22.92 -11.20
C TYR A 213 -0.92 -21.41 -11.27
N THR A 214 -0.39 -20.66 -10.32
CA THR A 214 -0.53 -19.19 -10.28
C THR A 214 0.76 -18.56 -9.81
N TYR A 215 1.47 -17.86 -10.70
CA TYR A 215 2.72 -17.18 -10.33
C TYR A 215 2.57 -15.68 -10.53
N ARG A 216 2.73 -14.96 -9.41
CA ARG A 216 2.72 -13.51 -9.29
C ARG A 216 3.99 -13.10 -8.57
N VAL A 217 4.99 -12.64 -9.32
CA VAL A 217 6.28 -12.24 -8.77
C VAL A 217 6.30 -10.72 -8.61
N PRO A 218 6.37 -10.17 -7.39
CA PRO A 218 6.32 -8.73 -7.17
C PRO A 218 7.62 -8.01 -7.58
N GLN A 219 7.57 -6.70 -7.72
CA GLN A 219 8.71 -5.81 -7.90
C GLN A 219 8.37 -4.41 -7.40
N LEU A 220 9.20 -3.90 -6.49
CA LEU A 220 9.13 -2.53 -6.03
C LEU A 220 9.42 -1.56 -7.19
N LEU A 221 8.55 -0.57 -7.36
CA LEU A 221 8.63 0.46 -8.39
C LEU A 221 9.61 1.59 -8.05
N ALA A 222 9.93 1.75 -6.77
CA ALA A 222 10.80 2.82 -6.31
C ALA A 222 12.20 2.72 -6.95
N GLU A 223 12.71 3.86 -7.45
CA GLU A 223 14.04 3.96 -8.05
C GLU A 223 15.10 4.27 -6.98
N THR A 224 15.20 3.41 -5.98
CA THR A 224 16.15 3.54 -4.85
C THR A 224 17.07 2.33 -4.76
N GLU A 225 18.19 2.49 -4.04
CA GLU A 225 19.13 1.38 -3.82
C GLU A 225 18.49 0.25 -3.00
N GLY A 226 17.68 0.58 -1.98
CA GLY A 226 16.95 -0.40 -1.18
C GLY A 226 15.94 -1.19 -2.01
N ALA A 227 15.17 -0.52 -2.86
CA ALA A 227 14.22 -1.19 -3.73
C ALA A 227 14.93 -2.06 -4.77
N ALA A 228 16.05 -1.60 -5.34
CA ALA A 228 16.86 -2.39 -6.26
C ALA A 228 17.48 -3.63 -5.59
N ALA A 229 17.88 -3.54 -4.32
CA ALA A 229 18.38 -4.69 -3.55
C ALA A 229 17.28 -5.73 -3.31
N ILE A 230 16.11 -5.30 -2.82
CA ILE A 230 14.95 -6.18 -2.61
C ILE A 230 14.53 -6.86 -3.92
N ASN A 231 14.40 -6.08 -5.00
CA ASN A 231 14.03 -6.60 -6.33
C ASN A 231 15.02 -7.63 -6.87
N ARG A 232 16.32 -7.45 -6.60
CA ARG A 232 17.34 -8.44 -6.98
C ARG A 232 17.12 -9.75 -6.24
N THR A 233 16.89 -9.71 -4.93
CA THR A 233 16.62 -10.93 -4.14
C THR A 233 15.33 -11.62 -4.59
N ILE A 234 14.30 -10.84 -4.94
CA ILE A 234 13.04 -11.37 -5.48
C ILE A 234 13.26 -12.08 -6.82
N ASP A 235 13.99 -11.50 -7.78
CA ASP A 235 14.27 -12.15 -9.08
C ASP A 235 15.20 -13.37 -8.94
N GLU A 236 16.21 -13.28 -8.07
CA GLU A 236 17.12 -14.39 -7.77
C GLU A 236 16.38 -15.59 -7.17
N THR A 237 15.37 -15.33 -6.34
CA THR A 237 14.58 -16.39 -5.67
C THR A 237 13.40 -16.83 -6.54
N TYR A 238 12.42 -15.96 -6.74
CA TYR A 238 11.14 -16.30 -7.36
C TYR A 238 11.20 -16.26 -8.88
N GLY A 239 12.02 -15.38 -9.46
CA GLY A 239 12.30 -15.41 -10.89
C GLY A 239 12.95 -16.74 -11.30
N THR A 240 13.82 -17.31 -10.44
CA THR A 240 14.41 -18.63 -10.66
C THR A 240 13.36 -19.74 -10.62
N ILE A 241 12.43 -19.72 -9.65
CA ILE A 241 11.33 -20.69 -9.59
C ILE A 241 10.48 -20.66 -10.87
N VAL A 242 10.17 -19.46 -11.38
CA VAL A 242 9.44 -19.31 -12.65
C VAL A 242 10.23 -19.91 -13.82
N ARG A 243 11.53 -19.62 -13.92
CA ARG A 243 12.40 -20.16 -14.99
C ARG A 243 12.49 -21.69 -14.92
N GLU A 244 12.68 -22.26 -13.74
CA GLU A 244 12.72 -23.72 -13.53
C GLU A 244 11.37 -24.38 -13.86
N ALA A 245 10.25 -23.73 -13.54
CA ALA A 245 8.94 -24.21 -13.91
C ALA A 245 8.74 -24.22 -15.43
N GLN A 246 9.18 -23.18 -16.14
CA GLN A 246 9.14 -23.11 -17.60
C GLN A 246 9.99 -24.22 -18.26
N GLU A 247 11.18 -24.48 -17.74
CA GLU A 247 12.03 -25.59 -18.18
C GLU A 247 11.37 -26.95 -17.94
N SER A 248 10.75 -27.13 -16.76
CA SER A 248 10.05 -28.36 -16.41
C SER A 248 8.83 -28.60 -17.31
N MET A 249 8.06 -27.56 -17.62
CA MET A 249 6.95 -27.62 -18.57
C MET A 249 7.42 -28.03 -19.97
N ALA A 250 8.54 -27.45 -20.45
CA ALA A 250 9.11 -27.80 -21.74
C ALA A 250 9.59 -29.28 -21.79
N GLY A 251 10.02 -29.81 -20.65
CA GLY A 251 10.41 -31.22 -20.49
C GLY A 251 9.28 -32.21 -20.22
N GLY A 252 8.04 -31.73 -20.03
CA GLY A 252 6.91 -32.58 -19.63
C GLY A 252 7.03 -33.15 -18.21
N VAL A 253 7.75 -32.46 -17.32
CA VAL A 253 8.00 -32.87 -15.92
C VAL A 253 7.01 -32.17 -14.99
N SER A 254 6.68 -32.80 -13.86
CA SER A 254 5.82 -32.23 -12.81
C SER A 254 6.43 -30.95 -12.23
N LEU A 255 5.58 -29.96 -11.94
CA LEU A 255 5.99 -28.74 -11.25
C LEU A 255 5.90 -28.92 -9.73
N SER A 256 6.90 -28.43 -9.01
CA SER A 256 6.97 -28.50 -7.55
C SER A 256 6.25 -27.33 -6.86
N CYS A 257 6.39 -26.11 -7.40
CA CYS A 257 5.69 -24.92 -6.93
C CYS A 257 4.30 -24.85 -7.56
N MET A 258 3.26 -24.69 -6.75
CA MET A 258 1.87 -24.54 -7.19
C MET A 258 1.50 -23.08 -7.35
N TYR A 259 1.97 -22.22 -6.45
CA TYR A 259 1.73 -20.79 -6.54
C TYR A 259 2.86 -19.96 -5.98
N ILE A 260 3.00 -18.75 -6.54
CA ILE A 260 3.74 -17.62 -5.99
C ILE A 260 2.73 -16.49 -5.90
N THR A 261 2.47 -15.99 -4.71
CA THR A 261 1.57 -14.86 -4.47
C THR A 261 2.24 -13.86 -3.55
N TRP A 262 1.71 -12.65 -3.48
CA TRP A 262 2.26 -11.62 -2.61
C TRP A 262 1.16 -10.73 -2.05
N GLU A 263 1.49 -10.08 -0.94
CA GLU A 263 0.65 -9.09 -0.27
C GLU A 263 1.54 -8.00 0.34
N THR A 264 0.96 -6.83 0.59
CA THR A 264 1.67 -5.70 1.19
C THR A 264 0.89 -5.06 2.32
N TYR A 265 1.61 -4.58 3.31
CA TYR A 265 1.07 -3.75 4.40
C TYR A 265 1.90 -2.49 4.54
N GLN A 266 1.26 -1.38 4.89
CA GLN A 266 1.93 -0.11 5.11
C GLN A 266 1.67 0.37 6.54
N CYS A 267 2.73 0.47 7.34
CA CYS A 267 2.70 1.02 8.69
C CYS A 267 3.55 2.28 8.74
N GLY A 268 2.92 3.46 8.69
CA GLY A 268 3.66 4.71 8.55
C GLY A 268 4.52 4.71 7.29
N ASN A 269 5.84 4.83 7.44
CA ASN A 269 6.80 4.76 6.32
C ASN A 269 7.29 3.34 6.01
N VAL A 270 6.88 2.32 6.77
CA VAL A 270 7.34 0.95 6.54
C VAL A 270 6.38 0.22 5.60
N LEU A 271 6.87 -0.15 4.43
CA LEU A 271 6.24 -1.11 3.55
C LEU A 271 6.73 -2.53 3.90
N SER A 272 5.80 -3.37 4.35
CA SER A 272 6.02 -4.81 4.46
C SER A 272 5.53 -5.49 3.18
N LEU A 273 6.40 -6.18 2.46
CA LEU A 273 6.07 -7.02 1.31
C LEU A 273 6.29 -8.48 1.68
N ILE A 274 5.22 -9.28 1.60
CA ILE A 274 5.26 -10.71 1.88
C ILE A 274 5.09 -11.45 0.56
N VAL A 275 5.96 -12.42 0.31
CA VAL A 275 5.86 -13.31 -0.86
C VAL A 275 5.71 -14.75 -0.37
N SER A 276 4.67 -15.41 -0.82
CA SER A 276 4.26 -16.74 -0.37
C SER A 276 4.37 -17.74 -1.52
N CYS A 277 5.03 -18.86 -1.28
CA CYS A 277 5.08 -19.99 -2.21
C CYS A 277 4.37 -21.20 -1.62
N GLY A 278 3.48 -21.79 -2.42
CA GLY A 278 2.90 -23.11 -2.13
C GLY A 278 3.62 -24.17 -2.91
N TRP A 279 4.04 -25.23 -2.23
CA TRP A 279 4.75 -26.37 -2.79
C TRP A 279 3.89 -27.64 -2.69
N GLY A 280 4.23 -28.65 -3.49
CA GLY A 280 3.66 -29.98 -3.32
C GLY A 280 3.82 -30.50 -1.88
N PHE A 281 2.94 -31.41 -1.47
CA PHE A 281 2.88 -31.96 -0.11
C PHE A 281 2.49 -30.94 0.98
N ASP A 282 1.65 -29.97 0.63
CA ASP A 282 1.07 -28.97 1.55
C ASP A 282 2.12 -28.15 2.32
N MET A 283 3.28 -27.92 1.72
CA MET A 283 4.35 -27.12 2.28
C MET A 283 4.27 -25.69 1.75
N ASN A 284 4.29 -24.71 2.64
CA ASN A 284 4.36 -23.30 2.28
C ASN A 284 5.65 -22.68 2.80
N THR A 285 6.21 -21.75 2.02
CA THR A 285 7.37 -20.94 2.42
C THR A 285 7.08 -19.49 2.14
N HIS A 286 7.53 -18.61 3.02
CA HIS A 286 7.32 -17.17 2.89
C HIS A 286 8.66 -16.44 2.84
N SER A 287 8.64 -15.20 2.35
CA SER A 287 9.70 -14.24 2.61
C SER A 287 9.09 -12.89 2.89
N VAL A 288 9.73 -12.15 3.78
CA VAL A 288 9.31 -10.82 4.18
C VAL A 288 10.40 -9.84 3.79
N TYR A 289 10.02 -8.80 3.05
CA TYR A 289 10.88 -7.69 2.70
C TYR A 289 10.32 -6.43 3.34
N LEU A 290 11.15 -5.74 4.11
CA LEU A 290 10.80 -4.48 4.75
C LEU A 290 11.49 -3.34 4.02
N TYR A 291 10.74 -2.30 3.68
CA TYR A 291 11.23 -1.16 2.92
C TYR A 291 10.76 0.14 3.56
N ASP A 292 11.70 1.03 3.87
CA ASP A 292 11.38 2.38 4.33
C ASP A 292 11.10 3.27 3.12
N THR A 293 9.84 3.67 2.96
CA THR A 293 9.39 4.50 1.84
C THR A 293 9.89 5.94 1.92
N ALA A 294 10.31 6.42 3.09
CA ALA A 294 10.81 7.78 3.27
C ALA A 294 12.30 7.89 2.95
N THR A 295 13.11 6.91 3.36
CA THR A 295 14.56 6.90 3.11
C THR A 295 14.94 6.17 1.82
N GLY A 296 14.10 5.25 1.38
CA GLY A 296 14.38 4.40 0.23
C GLY A 296 15.29 3.21 0.54
N GLU A 297 15.43 2.84 1.81
CA GLU A 297 16.32 1.78 2.28
C GLU A 297 15.55 0.48 2.59
N GLN A 298 16.23 -0.65 2.44
CA GLN A 298 15.74 -1.93 2.97
C GLN A 298 15.94 -1.94 4.49
N MET A 299 14.92 -2.40 5.21
CA MET A 299 14.95 -2.47 6.68
C MET A 299 15.20 -3.88 7.19
N THR A 300 15.80 -3.94 8.37
CA THR A 300 15.90 -5.13 9.22
C THR A 300 14.76 -5.18 10.23
N THR A 301 14.51 -6.34 10.83
CA THR A 301 13.58 -6.47 11.97
C THR A 301 13.94 -5.50 13.09
N ALA A 302 15.22 -5.32 13.41
CA ALA A 302 15.64 -4.40 14.46
C ALA A 302 15.20 -2.95 14.20
N GLN A 303 15.31 -2.48 12.94
CA GLN A 303 14.87 -1.15 12.54
C GLN A 303 13.33 -1.01 12.54
N LEU A 304 12.61 -2.09 12.16
CA LEU A 304 11.15 -2.14 12.28
C LEU A 304 10.73 -1.98 13.74
N LEU A 305 11.36 -2.74 14.66
CA LEU A 305 11.05 -2.65 16.09
C LEU A 305 11.35 -1.26 16.66
N GLU A 306 12.47 -0.63 16.27
CA GLU A 306 12.78 0.75 16.64
C GLU A 306 11.70 1.73 16.17
N THR A 307 11.22 1.58 14.93
CA THR A 307 10.15 2.41 14.35
C THR A 307 8.85 2.28 15.14
N LEU A 308 8.53 1.06 15.59
CA LEU A 308 7.34 0.78 16.40
C LEU A 308 7.55 0.99 17.90
N GLN A 309 8.74 1.42 18.33
CA GLN A 309 9.12 1.60 19.74
C GLN A 309 8.95 0.32 20.58
N VAL A 310 9.26 -0.82 19.97
CA VAL A 310 9.22 -2.14 20.61
C VAL A 310 10.63 -2.56 21.00
N GLU A 311 10.85 -2.86 22.28
CA GLU A 311 12.14 -3.38 22.73
C GLU A 311 12.41 -4.79 22.18
N PRO A 312 13.62 -5.09 21.67
CA PRO A 312 13.97 -6.40 21.12
C PRO A 312 13.67 -7.57 22.08
N GLU A 313 13.91 -7.40 23.38
CA GLU A 313 13.63 -8.44 24.37
C GLU A 313 12.12 -8.70 24.53
N THR A 314 11.30 -7.65 24.47
CA THR A 314 9.84 -7.77 24.50
C THR A 314 9.35 -8.52 23.26
N PHE A 315 9.87 -8.15 22.09
CA PHE A 315 9.57 -8.85 20.84
C PHE A 315 9.95 -10.34 20.91
N LEU A 316 11.19 -10.66 21.29
CA LEU A 316 11.65 -12.05 21.35
C LEU A 316 10.89 -12.87 22.41
N ALA A 317 10.45 -12.24 23.50
CA ALA A 317 9.59 -12.89 24.49
C ALA A 317 8.21 -13.21 23.90
N ALA A 318 7.60 -12.27 23.17
CA ALA A 318 6.32 -12.48 22.50
C ALA A 318 6.40 -13.57 21.41
N VAL A 319 7.48 -13.60 20.62
CA VAL A 319 7.71 -14.68 19.63
C VAL A 319 7.82 -16.03 20.32
N ARG A 320 8.59 -16.14 21.42
CA ARG A 320 8.69 -17.40 22.19
C ARG A 320 7.36 -17.83 22.76
N GLN A 321 6.54 -16.89 23.25
CA GLN A 321 5.22 -17.18 23.76
C GLN A 321 4.29 -17.70 22.64
N ALA A 322 4.17 -16.98 21.53
CA ALA A 322 3.34 -17.38 20.40
C ALA A 322 3.78 -18.73 19.79
N ALA A 323 5.10 -18.97 19.71
CA ALA A 323 5.66 -20.23 19.24
C ALA A 323 5.34 -21.39 20.20
N ALA A 324 5.43 -21.16 21.51
CA ALA A 324 5.07 -22.16 22.52
C ALA A 324 3.58 -22.51 22.44
N GLU A 325 2.71 -21.51 22.36
CA GLU A 325 1.26 -21.71 22.22
C GLU A 325 0.90 -22.48 20.94
N ARG A 326 1.54 -22.13 19.81
CA ARG A 326 1.34 -22.86 18.54
C ARG A 326 1.81 -24.30 18.62
N PHE A 327 3.01 -24.55 19.16
CA PHE A 327 3.57 -25.89 19.30
C PHE A 327 2.74 -26.74 20.25
N ASP A 328 2.43 -26.22 21.44
CA ASP A 328 1.69 -26.94 22.48
C ASP A 328 0.25 -27.22 22.05
N GLY A 329 -0.39 -26.29 21.32
CA GLY A 329 -1.69 -26.52 20.71
C GLY A 329 -1.67 -27.65 19.68
N LYS A 330 -0.64 -27.70 18.83
CA LYS A 330 -0.48 -28.73 17.78
C LYS A 330 -0.27 -30.14 18.34
N TYR A 331 0.44 -30.25 19.45
CA TYR A 331 0.77 -31.53 20.09
C TYR A 331 -0.01 -31.83 21.37
N ALA A 332 -1.06 -31.04 21.65
CA ALA A 332 -1.93 -31.27 22.80
C ALA A 332 -2.53 -32.69 22.75
N GLY A 333 -2.29 -33.46 23.82
CA GLY A 333 -2.81 -34.83 23.95
C GLY A 333 -2.04 -35.90 23.17
N ILE A 334 -0.95 -35.55 22.49
CA ILE A 334 0.02 -36.52 21.99
C ILE A 334 0.96 -36.87 23.14
N GLY A 335 1.05 -38.15 23.48
CA GLY A 335 1.98 -38.61 24.51
C GLY A 335 2.25 -40.11 24.50
N GLY A 336 3.09 -40.57 25.41
CA GLY A 336 3.59 -41.95 25.47
C GLY A 336 4.98 -42.05 24.86
N ASP A 337 5.19 -42.97 23.90
CA ASP A 337 6.50 -43.23 23.31
C ASP A 337 7.11 -42.04 22.55
N THR A 338 6.31 -40.98 22.28
CA THR A 338 6.74 -39.76 21.59
C THR A 338 7.09 -38.60 22.53
N ASP A 339 6.94 -38.75 23.86
CA ASP A 339 7.13 -37.65 24.82
C ASP A 339 8.51 -36.98 24.70
N GLU A 340 9.56 -37.79 24.56
CA GLU A 340 10.94 -37.30 24.43
C GLU A 340 11.13 -36.51 23.13
N LEU A 341 10.58 -37.00 22.02
CA LEU A 341 10.65 -36.34 20.72
C LEU A 341 9.86 -35.02 20.70
N VAL A 342 8.67 -35.00 21.32
CA VAL A 342 7.87 -33.78 21.48
C VAL A 342 8.65 -32.76 22.29
N ALA A 343 9.26 -33.16 23.41
CA ALA A 343 10.08 -32.28 24.24
C ALA A 343 11.30 -31.74 23.50
N GLU A 344 12.01 -32.57 22.74
CA GLU A 344 13.15 -32.16 21.90
C GLU A 344 12.73 -31.13 20.86
N ARG A 345 11.63 -31.39 20.12
CA ARG A 345 11.14 -30.47 19.08
C ARG A 345 10.61 -29.17 19.67
N ARG A 346 10.01 -29.20 20.86
CA ARG A 346 9.61 -27.99 21.59
C ARG A 346 10.82 -27.17 22.00
N ALA A 347 11.86 -27.81 22.55
CA ALA A 347 13.07 -27.14 22.99
C ALA A 347 13.78 -26.44 21.81
N TRP A 348 13.88 -27.10 20.66
CA TRP A 348 14.42 -26.48 19.45
C TRP A 348 13.56 -25.32 18.95
N THR A 349 12.23 -25.49 18.91
CA THR A 349 11.29 -24.43 18.47
C THR A 349 11.49 -23.13 19.27
N LEU A 350 11.77 -23.24 20.57
CA LEU A 350 11.93 -22.12 21.49
C LEU A 350 13.38 -21.63 21.66
N SER A 351 14.33 -22.24 20.94
CA SER A 351 15.75 -21.94 21.07
C SER A 351 16.13 -20.62 20.41
N ASP A 352 17.26 -20.04 20.83
CA ASP A 352 17.81 -18.81 20.23
C ASP A 352 18.32 -19.02 18.79
N GLU A 353 18.61 -20.27 18.42
CA GLU A 353 18.93 -20.63 17.03
C GLU A 353 17.72 -20.40 16.12
N ASN A 354 16.52 -20.74 16.59
CA ASN A 354 15.27 -20.58 15.84
C ASN A 354 14.62 -19.20 16.03
N ILE A 355 14.74 -18.61 17.22
CA ILE A 355 14.11 -17.34 17.59
C ILE A 355 15.18 -16.29 17.88
N ASN A 356 15.36 -15.38 16.93
CA ASN A 356 16.28 -14.24 16.99
C ASN A 356 15.72 -13.09 16.12
N LEU A 357 16.48 -12.02 15.91
CA LEU A 357 16.02 -10.85 15.16
C LEU A 357 16.01 -11.06 13.63
N ASP A 358 16.55 -12.16 13.12
CA ASP A 358 16.55 -12.46 11.68
C ASP A 358 15.27 -13.21 11.25
N VAL A 359 14.35 -13.49 12.18
CA VAL A 359 13.05 -14.12 11.86
C VAL A 359 12.21 -13.20 10.98
N MET A 360 11.45 -13.80 10.07
CA MET A 360 10.66 -13.10 9.05
C MET A 360 9.49 -12.34 9.67
N THR A 361 9.75 -11.09 10.00
CA THR A 361 8.88 -10.23 10.81
C THR A 361 8.29 -9.12 9.96
N TYR A 362 6.99 -8.88 10.07
CA TYR A 362 6.32 -7.75 9.44
C TYR A 362 5.33 -7.08 10.39
N ALA A 363 4.95 -5.85 10.03
CA ALA A 363 3.86 -5.12 10.65
C ALA A 363 2.70 -4.96 9.67
N ASP A 364 1.46 -5.13 10.16
CA ASP A 364 0.27 -4.72 9.42
C ASP A 364 0.07 -3.20 9.46
N ALA A 365 -1.00 -2.70 8.83
CA ALA A 365 -1.27 -1.27 8.78
C ALA A 365 -1.53 -0.63 10.16
N ALA A 366 -1.99 -1.40 11.14
CA ALA A 366 -2.21 -0.95 12.51
C ALA A 366 -0.95 -1.03 13.38
N GLY A 367 0.16 -1.55 12.85
CA GLY A 367 1.41 -1.75 13.58
C GLY A 367 1.44 -3.01 14.43
N ASN A 368 0.48 -3.94 14.25
CA ASN A 368 0.57 -5.24 14.92
C ASN A 368 1.69 -6.06 14.28
N LEU A 369 2.49 -6.74 15.10
CA LEU A 369 3.61 -7.55 14.64
C LEU A 369 3.22 -9.01 14.38
N TYR A 370 3.77 -9.55 13.30
CA TYR A 370 3.60 -10.92 12.87
C TYR A 370 4.95 -11.52 12.49
N VAL A 371 5.08 -12.83 12.68
CA VAL A 371 6.29 -13.58 12.33
C VAL A 371 5.92 -14.87 11.61
N TYR A 372 6.62 -15.18 10.52
CA TYR A 372 6.67 -16.55 9.99
C TYR A 372 7.82 -17.30 10.68
N LEU A 373 7.50 -18.31 11.48
CA LEU A 373 8.47 -19.05 12.29
C LEU A 373 8.40 -20.55 12.02
N PRO A 374 9.54 -21.25 11.86
CA PRO A 374 9.57 -22.70 11.90
C PRO A 374 9.12 -23.25 13.26
N ILE A 375 8.08 -24.08 13.26
CA ILE A 375 7.58 -24.82 14.41
C ILE A 375 7.98 -26.29 14.26
N GLY A 376 8.63 -26.85 15.27
CA GLY A 376 9.14 -28.21 15.26
C GLY A 376 8.08 -29.26 14.90
N SER A 377 8.47 -30.19 14.02
CA SER A 377 7.67 -31.32 13.59
C SER A 377 8.15 -32.61 14.23
N ILE A 378 7.23 -33.36 14.86
CA ILE A 378 7.49 -34.74 15.26
C ILE A 378 7.31 -35.73 14.10
N ALA A 379 6.87 -35.25 12.93
CA ALA A 379 6.60 -36.05 11.74
C ALA A 379 7.47 -35.60 10.56
N GLY A 380 8.55 -36.35 10.28
CA GLY A 380 9.30 -36.38 9.02
C GLY A 380 10.08 -35.12 8.61
N ALA A 381 9.43 -33.96 8.58
CA ALA A 381 9.92 -32.71 7.99
C ALA A 381 10.83 -31.87 8.90
N ALA A 382 11.13 -32.33 10.13
CA ALA A 382 11.82 -31.61 11.20
C ALA A 382 11.10 -30.35 11.72
N SER A 383 10.54 -29.50 10.86
CA SER A 383 9.71 -28.33 11.18
C SER A 383 8.80 -27.92 10.02
N TYR A 384 7.80 -27.08 10.30
CA TYR A 384 7.01 -26.37 9.29
C TYR A 384 6.92 -24.90 9.66
N GLU A 385 7.02 -24.03 8.67
CA GLU A 385 6.84 -22.60 8.85
C GLU A 385 5.37 -22.27 9.12
N GLU A 386 5.12 -21.49 10.16
CA GLU A 386 3.77 -21.15 10.61
C GLU A 386 3.68 -19.63 10.87
N PRO A 387 2.57 -18.97 10.46
CA PRO A 387 2.32 -17.58 10.80
C PRO A 387 1.94 -17.45 12.29
N LEU A 388 2.60 -16.54 12.98
CA LEU A 388 2.37 -16.19 14.38
C LEU A 388 1.97 -14.72 14.47
N THR A 389 0.89 -14.44 15.20
CA THR A 389 0.52 -13.08 15.62
C THR A 389 1.11 -12.85 17.00
N LEU A 390 1.76 -11.70 17.22
CA LEU A 390 2.41 -11.39 18.47
C LEU A 390 1.50 -10.53 19.35
N ASP A 391 1.30 -10.96 20.59
CA ASP A 391 0.77 -10.11 21.65
C ASP A 391 1.94 -9.52 22.43
N LEU A 392 2.17 -8.21 22.25
CA LEU A 392 3.24 -7.49 22.94
C LEU A 392 2.84 -7.03 24.35
N GLY A 393 1.60 -7.29 24.77
CA GLY A 393 0.99 -6.73 25.97
C GLY A 393 0.71 -5.23 25.80
N ALA A 394 -0.32 -4.72 26.49
CA ALA A 394 -0.59 -3.29 26.49
C ALA A 394 0.63 -2.52 27.03
N ALA A 395 1.22 -1.64 26.22
CA ALA A 395 2.20 -0.67 26.68
C ALA A 395 1.53 0.19 27.77
N GLY A 396 1.95 0.00 29.01
CA GLY A 396 1.44 0.71 30.19
C GLY A 396 2.04 2.08 30.37
#